data_AF-A0A9P7GDV5-F1
#
_entry.id   AF-A0A9P7GDV5-F1
#
_cell.length_a   1.000
_cell.length_b   1.000
_cell.length_c   1.000
_cell.angle_alpha   90.00
_cell.angle_beta   90.00
_cell.angle_gamma   90.00
#
_symmetry.space_group_name_H-M   'P 1'
#
loop_
_entity.id
_entity.type
_entity.pdbx_description
1 polymer ?
#
loop_
_entity_poly.entity_id
_entity_poly.type
_entity_poly.pdbx_seq_one_letter_code
_entity_poly.pdbx_strand_id
1 'polypeptide(L)'
;MHLYRSYQSVLATQEAMWEELKDRIRNRKDELLPFGWDDDDELEELQSRKKFERLVERYRSDMQSRISIWSSLTGIGWPLPIREPLSKAELIEEARIRESLLDAKRFTSEDDLQTPCRALRVLVGYKL
;
A
#
# COMPACT_ATOMS: atom_id res chain seq x y z
N MET A 1 -2.30 8.30 8.25
CA MET A 1 -1.17 7.49 7.72
C MET A 1 -1.33 5.98 7.84
N HIS A 2 -2.10 5.43 8.79
CA HIS A 2 -2.25 3.97 8.97
C HIS A 2 -2.85 3.26 7.74
N LEU A 3 -3.89 3.84 7.12
CA LEU A 3 -4.55 3.25 5.94
C LEU A 3 -3.62 3.09 4.72
N TYR A 4 -2.79 4.10 4.43
CA TYR A 4 -1.81 4.02 3.34
C TYR A 4 -0.75 2.94 3.61
N ARG A 5 -0.27 2.83 4.86
CA ARG A 5 0.69 1.78 5.24
C ARG A 5 0.08 0.38 5.11
N SER A 6 -1.14 0.18 5.60
CA SER A 6 -1.85 -1.10 5.46
C SER A 6 -2.08 -1.47 4.00
N TYR A 7 -2.48 -0.51 3.16
CA TYR A 7 -2.60 -0.70 1.71
C TYR A 7 -1.28 -1.15 1.06
N GLN A 8 -0.17 -0.50 1.41
CA GLN A 8 1.16 -0.86 0.89
C GLN A 8 1.58 -2.26 1.34
N SER A 9 1.25 -2.68 2.57
CA SER A 9 1.52 -4.05 3.04
C SER A 9 0.79 -5.10 2.22
N VAL A 10 -0.47 -4.85 1.81
CA VAL A 10 -1.21 -5.77 0.93
C VAL A 10 -0.55 -5.86 -0.45
N LEU A 11 -0.14 -4.73 -1.04
CA LEU A 11 0.54 -4.75 -2.33
C LEU A 11 1.91 -5.44 -2.28
N ALA A 12 2.63 -5.32 -1.18
CA ALA A 12 3.90 -6.02 -1.00
C ALA A 12 3.75 -7.55 -1.05
N THR A 13 2.55 -8.07 -0.77
CA THR A 13 2.24 -9.50 -0.85
C THR A 13 1.66 -9.95 -2.20
N GLN A 14 1.67 -9.09 -3.23
CA GLN A 14 1.05 -9.38 -4.53
C GLN A 14 1.51 -10.71 -5.15
N GLU A 15 2.81 -11.00 -5.15
CA GLU A 15 3.30 -12.27 -5.71
C GLU A 15 2.89 -13.48 -4.87
N ALA A 16 2.88 -13.35 -3.54
CA ALA A 16 2.37 -14.40 -2.67
C ALA A 16 0.86 -14.64 -2.87
N MET A 17 0.08 -13.58 -3.11
CA MET A 17 -1.34 -13.69 -3.47
C MET A 17 -1.53 -14.41 -4.80
N TRP A 18 -0.64 -14.19 -5.77
CA TRP A 18 -0.67 -14.89 -7.05
C TRP A 18 -0.37 -16.38 -6.90
N GLU A 19 0.65 -16.74 -6.11
CA GLU A 19 0.97 -18.15 -5.84
C GLU A 19 -0.19 -18.87 -5.14
N GLU A 20 -0.81 -18.24 -4.14
CA GLU A 20 -2.00 -18.77 -3.47
C GLU A 20 -3.20 -18.91 -4.43
N LEU A 21 -3.39 -17.96 -5.35
CA LEU A 21 -4.44 -18.04 -6.35
C LEU A 21 -4.20 -19.20 -7.33
N LYS A 22 -2.94 -19.41 -7.77
CA LYS A 22 -2.59 -20.57 -8.60
C LYS A 22 -2.87 -21.89 -7.88
N ASP A 23 -2.55 -21.96 -6.58
CA ASP A 23 -2.88 -23.14 -5.77
C ASP A 23 -4.40 -23.38 -5.72
N ARG A 24 -5.19 -22.33 -5.51
CA ARG A 24 -6.66 -22.43 -5.47
C ARG A 24 -7.27 -22.79 -6.81
N ILE A 25 -6.77 -22.25 -7.92
CA ILE A 25 -7.24 -22.62 -9.26
C ILE A 25 -7.04 -24.12 -9.50
N ARG A 26 -5.91 -24.69 -9.04
CA ARG A 26 -5.59 -26.11 -9.21
C ARG A 26 -6.40 -27.03 -8.27
N ASN A 27 -6.57 -26.60 -7.02
CA ASN A 27 -7.05 -27.50 -5.95
C ASN A 27 -8.49 -27.22 -5.51
N ARG A 28 -9.02 -26.02 -5.77
CA ARG A 28 -10.27 -25.48 -5.22
C ARG A 28 -11.01 -24.59 -6.24
N LYS A 29 -11.06 -25.00 -7.51
CA LYS A 29 -11.67 -24.22 -8.61
C LYS A 29 -13.14 -23.85 -8.32
N ASP A 30 -13.89 -24.75 -7.69
CA ASP A 30 -15.29 -24.52 -7.32
C ASP A 30 -15.50 -23.32 -6.39
N GLU A 31 -14.54 -23.05 -5.49
CA GLU A 31 -14.58 -21.87 -4.61
C GLU A 31 -14.39 -20.56 -5.38
N LEU A 32 -13.80 -20.62 -6.57
CA LEU A 32 -13.47 -19.47 -7.40
C LEU A 32 -14.55 -19.15 -8.45
N LEU A 33 -15.47 -20.08 -8.72
CA LEU A 33 -16.59 -19.89 -9.65
C LEU A 33 -17.45 -18.65 -9.33
N PRO A 34 -17.83 -18.35 -8.07
CA PRO A 34 -18.61 -17.16 -7.75
C PRO A 34 -17.87 -15.84 -8.06
N PHE A 35 -16.55 -15.89 -8.18
CA PHE A 35 -15.69 -14.76 -8.50
C PHE A 35 -15.34 -14.70 -9.99
N GLY A 36 -16.00 -15.53 -10.82
CA GLY A 36 -15.85 -15.56 -12.26
C GLY A 36 -14.54 -16.18 -12.73
N TRP A 37 -14.00 -17.18 -12.01
CA TRP A 37 -12.86 -18.00 -12.45
C TRP A 37 -13.35 -19.35 -12.97
N ASP A 38 -14.15 -19.29 -14.03
CA ASP A 38 -14.82 -20.39 -14.71
C ASP A 38 -14.13 -20.81 -16.03
N ASP A 39 -13.02 -20.17 -16.38
CA ASP A 39 -12.30 -20.41 -17.63
C ASP A 39 -11.84 -21.90 -17.71
N ASP A 40 -12.05 -22.53 -18.88
CA ASP A 40 -11.74 -23.95 -19.17
C ASP A 40 -10.31 -24.09 -19.73
N ASP A 41 -9.48 -24.80 -18.95
CA ASP A 41 -8.18 -25.44 -19.14
C ASP A 41 -7.27 -25.16 -20.37
N GLU A 42 -5.97 -25.19 -20.05
CA GLU A 42 -4.76 -25.38 -20.88
C GLU A 42 -4.03 -24.18 -21.52
N LEU A 43 -4.66 -23.02 -21.77
CA LEU A 43 -3.96 -21.83 -22.31
C LEU A 43 -3.87 -20.65 -21.31
N GLU A 44 -4.10 -20.93 -20.03
CA GLU A 44 -4.71 -19.97 -19.11
C GLU A 44 -3.75 -19.20 -18.18
N GLU A 45 -2.50 -19.61 -17.96
CA GLU A 45 -1.68 -18.96 -16.92
C GLU A 45 -1.44 -17.48 -17.22
N LEU A 46 -1.14 -17.14 -18.48
CA LEU A 46 -0.96 -15.75 -18.90
C LEU A 46 -2.26 -14.94 -18.83
N GLN A 47 -3.41 -15.56 -19.15
CA GLN A 47 -4.72 -14.90 -19.10
C GLN A 47 -5.17 -14.69 -17.66
N SER A 48 -5.01 -15.71 -16.82
CA SER A 48 -5.22 -15.68 -15.37
C SER A 48 -4.33 -14.64 -14.70
N ARG A 49 -3.06 -14.55 -15.10
CA ARG A 49 -2.15 -13.51 -14.59
C ARG A 49 -2.62 -12.12 -14.99
N LYS A 50 -3.03 -11.90 -16.25
CA LYS A 50 -3.59 -10.61 -16.69
C LYS A 50 -4.88 -10.25 -15.95
N LYS A 51 -5.75 -11.23 -15.69
CA LYS A 51 -6.99 -11.05 -14.92
C LYS A 51 -6.67 -10.66 -13.47
N PHE A 52 -5.73 -11.36 -12.84
CA PHE A 52 -5.21 -11.02 -11.52
C PHE A 52 -4.62 -9.61 -11.47
N GLU A 53 -3.75 -9.25 -12.42
CA GLU A 53 -3.13 -7.92 -12.49
C GLU A 53 -4.17 -6.81 -12.67
N ARG A 54 -5.22 -7.03 -13.47
CA ARG A 54 -6.36 -6.11 -13.59
C ARG A 54 -7.12 -5.93 -12.28
N LEU A 55 -7.32 -7.00 -11.52
CA LEU A 55 -7.96 -6.94 -10.20
C LEU A 55 -7.09 -6.17 -9.19
N VAL A 56 -5.78 -6.40 -9.21
CA VAL A 56 -4.82 -5.65 -8.37
C VAL A 56 -4.80 -4.16 -8.74
N GLU A 57 -4.84 -3.82 -10.03
CA GLU A 57 -4.88 -2.43 -10.47
C GLU A 57 -6.20 -1.75 -10.09
N ARG A 58 -7.33 -2.46 -10.21
CA ARG A 58 -8.62 -1.97 -9.71
C ARG A 58 -8.58 -1.73 -8.20
N TYR A 59 -8.04 -2.67 -7.43
CA TYR A 59 -7.84 -2.52 -5.99
C TYR A 59 -6.96 -1.30 -5.65
N ARG A 60 -5.88 -1.08 -6.40
CA ARG A 60 -5.01 0.10 -6.27
C ARG A 60 -5.78 1.40 -6.50
N SER A 61 -6.53 1.50 -7.59
CA SER A 61 -7.32 2.71 -7.92
C SER A 61 -8.40 2.99 -6.87
N ASP A 62 -9.10 1.95 -6.42
CA ASP A 62 -10.12 2.06 -5.36
C ASP A 62 -9.50 2.52 -4.04
N MET A 63 -8.35 1.95 -3.64
CA MET A 63 -7.67 2.33 -2.41
C MET A 63 -7.12 3.74 -2.46
N GLN A 64 -6.60 4.19 -3.61
CA GLN A 64 -6.19 5.58 -3.80
C GLN A 64 -7.37 6.54 -3.64
N SER A 65 -8.54 6.20 -4.19
CA SER A 65 -9.77 6.98 -4.04
C SER A 65 -10.25 7.01 -2.58
N ARG A 66 -10.19 5.88 -1.87
CA ARG A 66 -10.55 5.81 -0.45
C ARG A 66 -9.59 6.62 0.43
N ILE A 67 -8.29 6.59 0.12
CA ILE A 67 -7.27 7.36 0.83
C ILE A 67 -7.42 8.86 0.57
N SER A 68 -7.76 9.27 -0.66
CA SER A 68 -7.99 10.69 -0.99
C SER A 68 -9.22 11.23 -0.26
N ILE A 69 -10.32 10.45 -0.21
CA ILE A 69 -11.49 10.76 0.61
C ILE A 69 -11.07 10.86 2.07
N TRP A 70 -10.44 9.83 2.64
CA TRP A 70 -10.01 9.81 4.05
C TRP A 70 -9.15 11.02 4.43
N SER A 71 -8.26 11.44 3.53
CA SER A 71 -7.40 12.61 3.75
C SER A 71 -8.20 13.92 3.66
N SER A 72 -9.14 14.01 2.71
CA SER A 72 -10.08 15.13 2.60
C SER A 72 -11.00 15.26 3.81
N LEU A 73 -11.48 14.13 4.38
CA LEU A 73 -12.35 14.13 5.57
C LEU A 73 -11.69 14.80 6.78
N THR A 74 -10.37 14.68 6.94
CA THR A 74 -9.65 15.40 8.01
C THR A 74 -9.63 16.91 7.83
N GLY A 75 -9.83 17.41 6.60
CA GLY A 75 -9.94 18.84 6.28
C GLY A 75 -11.34 19.45 6.47
N ILE A 76 -12.38 18.62 6.60
CA ILE A 76 -13.79 19.04 6.80
C ILE A 76 -14.32 18.75 8.22
N GLY A 77 -13.41 18.63 9.20
CA GLY A 77 -13.78 18.54 10.62
C GLY A 77 -14.18 17.15 11.09
N TRP A 78 -13.98 16.10 10.29
CA TRP A 78 -14.10 14.73 10.79
C TRP A 78 -12.91 14.45 11.72
N PRO A 79 -13.14 14.17 13.02
CA PRO A 79 -12.04 13.96 13.97
C PRO A 79 -11.21 12.76 13.55
N LEU A 80 -9.89 12.88 13.73
CA LEU A 80 -8.99 11.74 13.61
C LEU A 80 -9.48 10.61 14.53
N PRO A 81 -9.40 9.34 14.09
CA PRO A 81 -9.65 8.22 14.99
C PRO A 81 -8.79 8.40 16.23
N ILE A 82 -9.40 8.22 17.39
CA ILE A 82 -8.71 8.35 18.67
C ILE A 82 -7.51 7.40 18.63
N ARG A 83 -6.30 7.96 18.68
CA ARG A 83 -5.10 7.15 18.88
C ARG A 83 -5.22 6.53 20.26
N GLU A 84 -5.07 5.21 20.35
CA GLU A 84 -4.89 4.56 21.65
C GLU A 84 -3.71 5.24 22.37
N PRO A 85 -3.81 5.46 23.69
CA PRO A 85 -2.74 6.07 24.44
C PRO A 85 -1.48 5.21 24.31
N LEU A 86 -0.43 5.82 23.75
CA LEU A 86 0.87 5.17 23.61
C LEU A 86 1.38 4.74 24.99
N SER A 87 1.92 3.53 25.06
CA SER A 87 2.63 3.08 26.24
C SER A 87 3.85 3.95 26.51
N LYS A 88 4.35 3.94 27.75
CA LYS A 88 5.57 4.67 28.13
C LYS A 88 6.77 4.31 27.24
N ALA A 89 6.85 3.05 26.80
CA ALA A 89 7.91 2.58 25.90
C ALA A 89 7.77 3.20 24.50
N GLU A 90 6.57 3.23 23.94
CA GLU A 90 6.31 3.82 22.62
C GLU A 90 6.52 5.34 22.61
N LEU A 91 6.19 6.04 23.70
CA LEU A 91 6.47 7.47 23.85
C LEU A 91 7.97 7.77 23.82
N ILE A 92 8.78 6.94 24.49
CA ILE A 92 10.24 7.08 24.51
C ILE A 92 10.80 6.82 23.11
N GLU A 93 10.29 5.81 22.41
CA GLU A 93 10.73 5.50 21.06
C GLU A 93 10.33 6.59 20.05
N GLU A 94 9.12 7.15 20.14
CA GLU A 94 8.70 8.25 19.28
C GLU A 94 9.56 9.51 19.51
N ALA A 95 9.91 9.81 20.77
CA ALA A 95 10.80 10.91 21.12
C ALA A 95 12.22 10.69 20.55
N ARG A 96 12.75 9.47 20.67
CA ARG A 96 14.05 9.10 20.11
C ARG A 96 14.09 9.21 18.60
N ILE A 97 13.05 8.73 17.91
CA ILE A 97 12.92 8.83 16.46
C ILE A 97 12.85 10.30 16.03
N ARG A 98 12.10 11.13 16.78
CA ARG A 98 11.99 12.56 16.52
C ARG A 98 13.32 13.29 16.66
N GLU A 99 14.07 13.03 17.73
CA GLU A 99 15.42 13.57 17.91
C GLU A 99 16.35 13.16 16.76
N SER A 100 16.35 11.86 16.43
CA SER A 100 17.17 11.33 15.34
C SER A 100 16.86 11.99 13.99
N LEU A 101 15.57 12.27 13.72
CA LEU A 101 15.15 13.00 12.52
C LEU A 101 15.58 14.47 12.53
N LEU A 102 15.48 15.15 13.66
CA LEU A 102 15.90 16.55 13.80
C LEU A 102 17.42 16.68 13.65
N ASP A 103 18.19 15.74 14.18
CA ASP A 103 19.63 15.70 14.02
C ASP A 103 20.03 15.38 12.58
N ALA A 104 19.38 14.39 11.94
CA ALA A 104 19.61 14.09 10.53
C ALA A 104 19.31 15.30 9.62
N LYS A 105 18.28 16.09 9.95
CA LYS A 105 17.93 17.32 9.23
C LYS A 105 19.06 18.36 9.24
N ARG A 106 19.89 18.41 10.29
CA ARG A 106 21.01 19.36 10.37
C ARG A 106 22.11 19.09 9.35
N PHE A 107 22.22 17.85 8.88
CA PHE A 107 23.21 17.42 7.89
C PHE A 107 22.65 17.39 6.45
N THR A 108 21.40 17.80 6.26
CA THR A 108 20.74 17.79 4.96
C THR A 108 20.97 19.12 4.25
N SER A 109 21.46 19.10 3.00
CA SER A 109 21.68 20.31 2.20
C SER A 109 20.36 20.91 1.68
N GLU A 110 20.34 22.18 1.28
CA GLU A 110 19.12 22.80 0.70
C GLU A 110 18.68 22.12 -0.61
N ASP A 111 19.62 21.58 -1.40
CA ASP A 111 19.32 20.78 -2.59
C ASP A 111 18.68 19.43 -2.23
N ASP A 112 19.07 18.81 -1.11
CA ASP A 112 18.46 17.58 -0.61
C ASP A 112 17.05 17.79 -0.03
N LEU A 113 16.74 19.02 0.41
CA LEU A 113 15.40 19.39 0.87
C LEU A 113 14.44 19.67 -0.29
N GLN A 114 14.95 20.23 -1.39
CA GLN A 114 14.21 20.50 -2.62
C GLN A 114 14.00 19.24 -3.45
N THR A 115 14.98 18.34 -3.45
CA THR A 115 14.92 17.11 -4.23
C THR A 115 14.10 16.06 -3.47
N PRO A 116 12.95 15.60 -3.99
CA PRO A 116 12.18 14.56 -3.32
C PRO A 116 13.07 13.33 -3.12
N CYS A 117 12.97 12.63 -1.99
CA CYS A 117 13.80 11.45 -1.76
C CYS A 117 13.55 10.43 -2.90
N ARG A 118 14.55 9.59 -3.24
CA ARG A 118 14.49 8.73 -4.43
C ARG A 118 13.23 7.86 -4.47
N ALA A 119 12.74 7.42 -3.32
CA ALA A 119 11.48 6.71 -3.17
C ALA A 119 10.25 7.59 -3.50
N LEU A 120 10.22 8.86 -3.06
CA LEU A 120 9.18 9.82 -3.43
C LEU A 120 9.24 10.21 -4.92
N ARG A 121 10.43 10.35 -5.51
CA ARG A 121 10.59 10.63 -6.95
C ARG A 121 9.97 9.54 -7.82
N VAL A 122 10.19 8.27 -7.45
CA VAL A 122 9.60 7.12 -8.14
C VAL A 122 8.08 7.07 -7.94
N LEU A 123 7.57 7.47 -6.77
CA LEU A 123 6.14 7.51 -6.46
C LEU A 123 5.37 8.67 -7.13
N VAL A 124 6.01 9.82 -7.35
CA VAL A 124 5.34 11.05 -7.86
C VAL A 124 5.69 11.30 -9.35
N GLY A 125 6.57 10.50 -9.95
CA GLY A 125 6.95 10.66 -11.35
C GLY A 125 7.81 11.91 -11.61
N TYR A 126 8.56 12.37 -10.61
CA TYR A 126 9.45 13.52 -10.74
C TYR A 126 10.67 13.14 -11.60
N LYS A 127 10.74 13.68 -12.82
CA LYS A 127 11.93 13.62 -13.68
C LYS A 127 12.74 14.91 -13.51
N LEU A 128 14.05 14.76 -13.35
CA LEU A 128 15.01 15.86 -13.45
C LEU A 128 14.99 16.45 -14.86
#